data_AF-A0AAU7BZ75-F1
#
_entry.id   AF-A0AAU7BZ75-F1
#
_cell.length_a   1.000
_cell.length_b   1.000
_cell.length_c   1.000
_cell.angle_alpha   90.00
_cell.angle_beta   90.00
_cell.angle_gamma   90.00
#
_symmetry.space_group_name_H-M   'P 1'
#
loop_
_entity.id
_entity.type
_entity.pdbx_description
1 polymer ?
#
loop_
_entity_poly.entity_id
_entity_poly.type
_entity_poly.pdbx_seq_one_letter_code
_entity_poly.pdbx_strand_id
1 'polypeptide(L)'
;MKNNNNIKDAKEVLINGAFQIVLTNPPFSSNYKMRDKDTNKSDTRILKSYTVVGKKNSINSNILFIERYYDLLELGGKLITVIDDSLLNAKNQESFREWILERFHIKAVISLPFNAFVNASTTIKTSIIYLEKKEYKSISQNKIFMAICNNIGHDDSSKDTPERNNLNIVYSKWLDFNKDSSLPDIIIENQNKSELLTCSLQMFSIDYSKISSKRFDAFFYSPELQNIYKKINSLDKSKFIIKTSKEFTLQKSVNAKYVQNNFNNIFNYIEVGSCNKKGDIVSSQSDNLGNLPTRARIVVKEFDVITPKLIGCLYSTCIINNDINDCLVSTGFFVFTNLSERNSYLLWSSLRSELVQKQFYYLSSTAVQPELSKEYLENYVKVPIPINEYADAIYEDVKLCTKLRHNLDCKLNEISNNLKFDTNLIFK
;
A
#
# COMPACT_ATOMS: atom_id res chain seq x y z
N MET A 1 10.16 23.08 35.38
CA MET A 1 8.71 22.84 35.26
C MET A 1 8.02 24.19 35.18
N LYS A 2 7.51 24.59 34.00
CA LYS A 2 6.75 25.84 33.86
C LYS A 2 5.31 25.56 34.35
N ASN A 3 4.80 26.41 35.23
CA ASN A 3 3.43 26.35 35.77
C ASN A 3 2.40 26.47 34.63
N ASN A 4 1.70 25.37 34.33
CA ASN A 4 0.61 25.27 33.35
C ASN A 4 -0.77 25.55 33.97
N ASN A 5 -0.88 26.41 34.99
CA ASN A 5 -2.15 26.64 35.70
C ASN A 5 -3.14 27.59 34.98
N ASN A 6 -2.78 28.13 33.80
CA ASN A 6 -3.63 29.06 33.03
C ASN A 6 -4.16 28.50 31.70
N ILE A 7 -3.97 27.21 31.42
CA ILE A 7 -4.52 26.60 30.21
C ILE A 7 -5.93 26.09 30.54
N LYS A 8 -6.96 26.87 30.19
CA LYS A 8 -8.34 26.37 30.16
C LYS A 8 -8.45 25.28 29.10
N ASP A 9 -9.21 24.23 29.39
CA ASP A 9 -9.47 23.18 28.40
C ASP A 9 -10.12 23.83 27.17
N ALA A 10 -9.61 23.53 25.97
CA ALA A 10 -10.16 24.05 24.73
C ALA A 10 -11.66 23.71 24.58
N LYS A 11 -12.15 22.65 25.24
CA LYS A 11 -13.58 22.31 25.30
C LYS A 11 -14.42 23.31 26.10
N GLU A 12 -13.84 24.03 27.05
CA GLU A 12 -14.51 25.09 27.82
C GLU A 12 -14.59 26.41 27.04
N VAL A 13 -13.73 26.59 26.04
CA VAL A 13 -13.64 27.83 25.24
C VAL A 13 -14.33 27.68 23.88
N LEU A 14 -14.24 26.50 23.27
CA LEU A 14 -14.78 26.24 21.93
C LEU A 14 -16.16 25.59 22.01
N ILE A 15 -17.17 26.38 21.63
CA ILE A 15 -18.57 25.97 21.57
C ILE A 15 -18.76 24.94 20.46
N ASN A 16 -19.41 23.83 20.78
CA ASN A 16 -19.79 22.80 19.81
C ASN A 16 -20.86 23.35 18.84
N GLY A 17 -20.80 22.96 17.57
CA GLY A 17 -21.79 23.40 16.58
C GLY A 17 -21.70 24.87 16.18
N ALA A 18 -20.57 25.53 16.42
CA ALA A 18 -20.40 26.96 16.18
C ALA A 18 -19.64 27.29 14.87
N PHE A 19 -19.06 26.28 14.21
CA PHE A 19 -18.19 26.50 13.06
C PHE A 19 -18.83 25.99 11.76
N GLN A 20 -18.86 26.84 10.75
CA GLN A 20 -19.34 26.47 9.40
C GLN A 20 -18.26 25.73 8.61
N ILE A 21 -16.99 26.05 8.87
CA ILE A 21 -15.84 25.49 8.16
C ILE A 21 -14.73 25.18 9.17
N VAL A 22 -14.15 24.00 9.05
CA VAL A 22 -12.88 23.61 9.69
C VAL A 22 -11.90 23.26 8.59
N LEU A 23 -10.77 23.98 8.52
CA LEU A 23 -9.66 23.73 7.60
C LEU A 23 -8.40 23.44 8.41
N THR A 24 -7.76 22.29 8.20
CA THR A 24 -6.68 21.84 9.10
C THR A 24 -5.69 20.88 8.46
N ASN A 25 -4.48 20.84 9.01
CA ASN A 25 -3.47 19.82 8.76
C ASN A 25 -3.00 19.33 10.15
N PRO A 26 -3.73 18.38 10.78
CA PRO A 26 -3.38 17.93 12.12
C PRO A 26 -2.02 17.23 12.10
N PRO A 27 -1.26 17.28 13.22
CA PRO A 27 0.04 16.61 13.29
C PRO A 27 -0.11 15.11 13.00
N PHE A 28 0.81 14.57 12.20
CA PHE A 28 0.78 13.18 11.79
C PHE A 28 0.90 12.21 12.97
N SER A 29 0.24 11.06 12.83
CA SER A 29 -0.17 10.14 13.88
C SER A 29 0.87 9.86 14.98
N SER A 30 0.45 10.03 16.22
CA SER A 30 1.04 9.34 17.37
C SER A 30 -0.01 8.36 17.94
N ASN A 31 0.44 7.17 18.35
CA ASN A 31 -0.43 6.20 19.00
C ASN A 31 -0.47 6.50 20.50
N TYR A 32 -1.62 6.97 20.98
CA TYR A 32 -1.87 7.08 22.41
C TYR A 32 -2.22 5.69 22.93
N LYS A 33 -1.43 5.18 23.88
CA LYS A 33 -1.75 3.95 24.62
C LYS A 33 -2.44 4.36 25.92
N MET A 34 -3.60 3.79 26.19
CA MET A 34 -4.14 3.80 27.56
C MET A 34 -3.21 2.90 28.39
N ARG A 35 -2.28 3.48 29.14
CA ARG A 35 -1.51 2.71 30.13
C ARG A 35 -2.41 2.46 31.33
N ASP A 36 -2.42 1.22 31.81
CA ASP A 36 -3.21 0.81 32.96
C ASP A 36 -2.78 1.55 34.24
N LYS A 37 -3.80 2.03 34.95
CA LYS A 37 -3.90 2.34 36.38
C LYS A 37 -3.37 3.64 37.00
N ASP A 38 -2.44 4.41 36.42
CA ASP A 38 -1.92 5.62 37.13
C ASP A 38 -1.82 6.94 36.34
N THR A 39 -2.29 7.02 35.09
CA THR A 39 -2.32 8.32 34.36
C THR A 39 -3.71 8.94 34.38
N ASN A 40 -3.88 9.95 35.25
CA ASN A 40 -5.00 10.90 35.37
C ASN A 40 -6.41 10.41 34.94
N LYS A 41 -7.32 10.34 35.91
CA LYS A 41 -8.76 10.05 35.71
C LYS A 41 -9.41 10.94 34.62
N SER A 42 -8.85 12.11 34.29
CA SER A 42 -9.29 13.00 33.22
C SER A 42 -9.08 12.40 31.82
N ASP A 43 -7.92 11.81 31.53
CA ASP A 43 -7.57 11.36 30.19
C ASP A 43 -8.38 10.12 29.79
N THR A 44 -8.60 9.22 30.76
CA THR A 44 -9.50 8.07 30.57
C THR A 44 -10.96 8.51 30.35
N ARG A 45 -11.40 9.60 30.99
CA ARG A 45 -12.75 10.16 30.82
C ARG A 45 -12.91 10.83 29.45
N ILE A 46 -11.90 11.57 29.00
CA ILE A 46 -11.86 12.23 27.69
C ILE A 46 -11.87 11.17 26.58
N LEU A 47 -11.03 10.14 26.68
CA LEU A 47 -10.99 9.05 25.69
C LEU A 47 -12.32 8.29 25.64
N LYS A 48 -12.93 7.96 26.78
CA LYS A 48 -14.26 7.32 26.84
C LYS A 48 -15.41 8.17 26.27
N SER A 49 -15.20 9.47 26.09
CA SER A 49 -16.21 10.35 25.48
C SER A 49 -16.25 10.28 23.94
N TYR A 50 -15.25 9.64 23.32
CA TYR A 50 -15.16 9.45 21.87
C TYR A 50 -15.70 8.08 21.45
N THR A 51 -16.50 8.07 20.40
CA THR A 51 -17.37 6.95 20.01
C THR A 51 -16.59 5.76 19.44
N VAL A 52 -15.55 6.03 18.64
CA VAL A 52 -14.69 4.97 18.06
C VAL A 52 -13.66 4.49 19.09
N VAL A 53 -13.30 5.38 20.01
CA VAL A 53 -12.26 5.21 21.03
C VAL A 53 -12.64 4.24 22.14
N GLY A 54 -13.92 4.20 22.54
CA GLY A 54 -14.41 3.34 23.63
C GLY A 54 -14.22 1.82 23.42
N LYS A 55 -13.72 1.38 22.25
CA LYS A 55 -13.54 -0.02 21.88
C LYS A 55 -12.07 -0.47 21.75
N LYS A 56 -11.06 0.39 21.96
CA LYS A 56 -9.63 0.07 21.72
C LYS A 56 -8.70 0.57 22.83
N ASN A 57 -7.66 -0.22 23.15
CA ASN A 57 -6.63 0.12 24.16
C ASN A 57 -5.52 1.07 23.63
N SER A 58 -5.51 1.34 22.33
CA SER A 58 -4.62 2.32 21.70
C SER A 58 -5.33 2.99 20.53
N ILE A 59 -5.17 4.31 20.41
CA ILE A 59 -5.90 5.16 19.47
C ILE A 59 -4.92 6.03 18.69
N ASN A 60 -5.18 6.15 17.39
CA ASN A 60 -4.50 7.10 16.52
C ASN A 60 -5.04 8.51 16.79
N SER A 61 -4.15 9.45 17.10
CA SER A 61 -4.47 10.86 17.36
C SER A 61 -5.35 11.52 16.30
N ASN A 62 -5.19 11.13 15.03
CA ASN A 62 -5.99 11.66 13.93
C ASN A 62 -7.49 11.37 14.09
N ILE A 63 -7.86 10.23 14.67
CA ILE A 63 -9.28 9.90 14.92
C ILE A 63 -9.88 10.89 15.93
N LEU A 64 -9.12 11.22 16.98
CA LEU A 64 -9.55 12.18 18.01
C LEU A 64 -9.77 13.57 17.41
N PHE A 65 -8.86 14.01 16.53
CA PHE A 65 -9.00 15.28 15.84
C PHE A 65 -10.28 15.33 15.00
N ILE A 66 -10.56 14.29 14.21
CA ILE A 66 -11.75 14.25 13.35
C ILE A 66 -13.04 14.20 14.17
N GLU A 67 -13.11 13.40 15.25
CA GLU A 67 -14.28 13.42 16.15
C GLU A 67 -14.46 14.81 16.79
N ARG A 68 -13.36 15.48 17.20
CA ARG A 68 -13.45 16.84 17.74
C ARG A 68 -13.91 17.85 16.69
N TYR A 69 -13.43 17.77 15.45
CA TYR A 69 -13.87 18.66 14.39
C TYR A 69 -15.35 18.46 14.06
N TYR A 70 -15.85 17.22 14.11
CA TYR A 70 -17.29 16.96 14.02
C TYR A 70 -18.09 17.67 15.11
N ASP A 71 -17.63 17.66 16.36
CA ASP A 71 -18.30 18.37 17.47
C ASP A 71 -18.33 19.88 17.27
N LEU A 72 -17.25 20.45 16.73
CA LEU A 72 -17.14 21.89 16.48
C LEU A 72 -18.03 22.36 15.33
N LEU A 73 -18.24 21.51 14.31
CA LEU A 73 -19.04 21.87 13.15
C LEU A 73 -20.52 21.99 13.44
N GLU A 74 -21.16 23.02 12.90
CA GLU A 74 -22.62 23.07 12.77
C GLU A 74 -23.13 21.98 11.80
N LEU A 75 -24.44 21.70 11.81
CA LEU A 75 -25.02 20.81 10.79
C LEU A 75 -24.83 21.44 9.40
N GLY A 76 -24.49 20.65 8.38
CA GLY A 76 -24.09 21.15 7.06
C GLY A 76 -22.67 21.75 7.02
N GLY A 77 -21.99 21.86 8.17
CA GLY A 77 -20.63 22.39 8.27
C GLY A 77 -19.60 21.54 7.52
N LYS A 78 -18.53 22.18 7.05
CA LYS A 78 -17.53 21.61 6.12
C LYS A 78 -16.20 21.37 6.82
N LEU A 79 -15.67 20.16 6.74
CA LEU A 79 -14.32 19.80 7.18
C LEU A 79 -13.45 19.52 5.96
N ILE A 80 -12.36 20.27 5.80
CA ILE A 80 -11.31 20.01 4.82
C ILE A 80 -10.02 19.77 5.59
N THR A 81 -9.45 18.57 5.47
CA THR A 81 -8.27 18.21 6.24
C THR A 81 -7.31 17.33 5.47
N VAL A 82 -6.02 17.50 5.72
CA VAL A 82 -5.03 16.48 5.39
C VAL A 82 -5.23 15.28 6.33
N ILE A 83 -5.16 14.08 5.79
CA ILE A 83 -5.34 12.82 6.52
C ILE A 83 -4.33 11.78 6.05
N ASP A 84 -3.87 10.95 6.98
CA ASP A 84 -3.06 9.76 6.70
C ASP A 84 -3.89 8.71 5.96
N ASP A 85 -3.37 8.19 4.83
CA ASP A 85 -4.02 7.17 4.01
C ASP A 85 -4.35 5.89 4.82
N SER A 86 -3.62 5.59 5.90
CA SER A 86 -3.92 4.46 6.78
C SER A 86 -5.34 4.53 7.37
N LEU A 87 -5.88 5.73 7.62
CA LEU A 87 -7.27 5.90 8.07
C LEU A 87 -8.26 5.65 6.93
N LEU A 88 -7.88 5.93 5.68
CA LEU A 88 -8.72 5.75 4.50
C LEU A 88 -8.75 4.31 3.99
N ASN A 89 -7.72 3.52 4.24
CA ASN A 89 -7.55 2.23 3.55
C ASN A 89 -7.18 1.03 4.45
N ALA A 90 -6.71 1.24 5.69
CA ALA A 90 -6.25 0.13 6.53
C ALA A 90 -7.45 -0.61 7.16
N LYS A 91 -7.35 -1.94 7.23
CA LYS A 91 -8.41 -2.82 7.75
C LYS A 91 -8.75 -2.52 9.21
N ASN A 92 -7.76 -2.26 10.05
CA ASN A 92 -7.97 -1.95 11.46
C ASN A 92 -8.65 -0.58 11.70
N GLN A 93 -8.86 0.23 10.65
CA GLN A 93 -9.54 1.53 10.71
C GLN A 93 -10.93 1.51 10.05
N GLU A 94 -11.46 0.35 9.69
CA GLU A 94 -12.80 0.20 9.11
C GLU A 94 -13.90 0.81 9.99
N SER A 95 -13.85 0.60 11.31
CA SER A 95 -14.80 1.19 12.26
C SER A 95 -14.79 2.72 12.28
N PHE A 96 -13.64 3.35 11.99
CA PHE A 96 -13.55 4.80 11.86
C PHE A 96 -14.23 5.26 10.57
N ARG A 97 -14.06 4.52 9.48
CA ARG A 97 -14.73 4.82 8.21
C ARG A 97 -16.24 4.63 8.28
N GLU A 98 -16.73 3.61 8.99
CA GLU A 98 -18.16 3.46 9.30
C GLU A 98 -18.70 4.70 10.02
N TRP A 99 -17.99 5.15 11.05
CA TRP A 99 -18.35 6.36 11.81
C TRP A 99 -18.42 7.61 10.91
N ILE A 100 -17.51 7.75 9.94
CA ILE A 100 -17.55 8.82 8.93
C ILE A 100 -18.78 8.68 8.04
N LEU A 101 -19.09 7.50 7.51
CA LEU A 101 -20.28 7.29 6.65
C LEU A 101 -21.58 7.58 7.38
N GLU A 102 -21.65 7.33 8.68
CA GLU A 102 -22.83 7.64 9.49
C GLU A 102 -23.06 9.14 9.65
N ARG A 103 -22.00 9.95 9.71
CA ARG A 103 -22.03 11.35 10.17
C ARG A 103 -21.72 12.40 9.11
N PHE A 104 -21.04 12.02 8.04
CA PHE A 104 -20.56 12.92 7.01
C PHE A 104 -20.96 12.46 5.61
N HIS A 105 -21.21 13.43 4.75
CA HIS A 105 -21.15 13.30 3.30
C HIS A 105 -19.70 13.50 2.86
N ILE A 106 -19.14 12.54 2.11
CA ILE A 106 -17.73 12.59 1.66
C ILE A 106 -17.69 13.30 0.30
N LYS A 107 -17.39 14.59 0.27
CA LYS A 107 -17.49 15.40 -0.95
C LYS A 107 -16.30 15.19 -1.89
N ALA A 108 -15.10 15.05 -1.34
CA ALA A 108 -13.90 14.78 -2.13
C ALA A 108 -12.82 13.98 -1.38
N VAL A 109 -12.06 13.17 -2.12
CA VAL A 109 -10.82 12.52 -1.64
C VAL A 109 -9.71 12.76 -2.68
N ILE A 110 -8.67 13.51 -2.31
CA ILE A 110 -7.57 13.90 -3.20
C ILE A 110 -6.29 13.29 -2.64
N SER A 111 -5.77 12.24 -3.27
CA SER A 111 -4.52 11.59 -2.87
C SER A 111 -3.32 12.45 -3.26
N LEU A 112 -2.42 12.71 -2.30
CA LEU A 112 -1.19 13.47 -2.49
C LEU A 112 -0.03 12.50 -2.73
N PRO A 113 1.03 12.89 -3.46
CA PRO A 113 2.19 12.01 -3.69
C PRO A 113 2.94 11.67 -2.38
N PHE A 114 3.71 10.58 -2.38
CA PHE A 114 4.43 10.10 -1.17
C PHE A 114 5.40 11.12 -0.61
N ASN A 115 5.99 11.93 -1.49
CA ASN A 115 6.94 12.97 -1.14
C ASN A 115 6.25 14.27 -0.69
N ALA A 116 4.92 14.37 -0.65
CA ALA A 116 4.19 15.63 -0.40
C ALA A 116 4.63 16.39 0.87
N PHE A 117 5.14 15.65 1.87
CA PHE A 117 5.63 16.21 3.13
C PHE A 117 7.11 15.85 3.38
N VAL A 118 7.89 15.59 2.33
CA VAL A 118 9.32 15.25 2.42
C VAL A 118 10.13 16.34 3.13
N ASN A 119 9.79 17.62 2.93
CA ASN A 119 10.40 18.77 3.61
C ASN A 119 10.11 18.82 5.11
N ALA A 120 9.06 18.12 5.57
CA ALA A 120 8.76 17.91 6.98
C ALA A 120 9.36 16.58 7.51
N SER A 121 10.30 15.97 6.77
CA SER A 121 10.98 14.72 7.10
C SER A 121 10.03 13.55 7.35
N THR A 122 8.92 13.50 6.62
CA THR A 122 7.94 12.40 6.69
C THR A 122 7.69 11.81 5.31
N THR A 123 7.57 10.48 5.27
CA THR A 123 7.26 9.69 4.07
C THR A 123 5.85 9.08 4.15
N ILE A 124 5.03 9.56 5.08
CA ILE A 124 3.65 9.09 5.25
C ILE A 124 2.83 9.54 4.05
N LYS A 125 2.23 8.57 3.34
CA LYS A 125 1.24 8.86 2.30
C LYS A 125 0.01 9.53 2.90
N THR A 126 -0.41 10.63 2.29
CA THR A 126 -1.51 11.44 2.78
C THR A 126 -2.49 11.79 1.65
N SER A 127 -3.69 12.16 2.06
CA SER A 127 -4.74 12.66 1.18
C SER A 127 -5.37 13.91 1.79
N ILE A 128 -6.00 14.74 0.97
CA ILE A 128 -6.94 15.77 1.42
C ILE A 128 -8.34 15.16 1.34
N ILE A 129 -9.08 15.20 2.44
CA ILE A 129 -10.48 14.79 2.47
C ILE A 129 -11.37 16.00 2.75
N TYR A 130 -12.45 16.13 1.96
CA TYR A 130 -13.50 17.11 2.19
C TYR A 130 -14.77 16.36 2.62
N LEU A 131 -15.20 16.63 3.86
CA LEU A 131 -16.39 16.10 4.50
C LEU A 131 -17.40 17.21 4.78
N GLU A 132 -18.69 16.89 4.71
CA GLU A 132 -19.79 17.78 5.06
C GLU A 132 -20.67 17.10 6.11
N LYS A 133 -20.87 17.74 7.26
CA LYS A 133 -21.60 17.17 8.40
C LYS A 133 -23.07 17.01 8.04
N LYS A 134 -23.62 15.80 8.21
CA LYS A 134 -25.00 15.49 7.81
C LYS A 134 -26.04 16.27 8.63
N GLU A 135 -27.04 16.79 7.96
CA GLU A 135 -28.32 17.18 8.56
C GLU A 135 -29.24 15.95 8.71
N TYR A 136 -30.04 15.85 9.78
CA TYR A 136 -31.00 14.76 9.94
C TYR A 136 -32.06 14.81 8.81
N LYS A 137 -32.30 13.68 8.13
CA LYS A 137 -33.13 13.50 6.90
C LYS A 137 -32.51 14.16 5.65
N SER A 138 -31.66 13.39 4.99
CA SER A 138 -30.74 13.75 3.90
C SER A 138 -31.36 14.24 2.58
N ILE A 139 -30.67 15.16 1.90
CA ILE A 139 -30.50 15.12 0.44
C ILE A 139 -29.50 13.99 0.14
N SER A 140 -29.84 13.04 -0.74
CA SER A 140 -28.93 11.96 -1.12
C SER A 140 -27.71 12.56 -1.82
N GLN A 141 -26.52 12.40 -1.22
CA GLN A 141 -25.29 12.65 -1.95
C GLN A 141 -25.20 11.65 -3.09
N ASN A 142 -25.08 12.14 -4.32
CA ASN A 142 -25.06 11.28 -5.50
C ASN A 142 -23.64 10.82 -5.85
N LYS A 143 -22.66 11.72 -5.78
CA LYS A 143 -21.29 11.45 -6.24
C LYS A 143 -20.23 12.03 -5.32
N ILE A 144 -19.02 11.47 -5.44
CA ILE A 144 -17.81 11.86 -4.71
C ILE A 144 -16.74 12.21 -5.74
N PHE A 145 -16.09 13.37 -5.59
CA PHE A 145 -14.94 13.73 -6.41
C PHE A 145 -13.69 13.01 -5.90
N MET A 146 -12.91 12.42 -6.80
CA MET A 146 -11.64 11.80 -6.44
C MET A 146 -10.54 12.26 -7.37
N ALA A 147 -9.34 12.39 -6.80
CA ALA A 147 -8.15 12.67 -7.57
C ALA A 147 -6.91 11.95 -7.02
N ILE A 148 -5.96 11.66 -7.90
CA ILE A 148 -4.63 11.16 -7.58
C ILE A 148 -3.64 12.15 -8.16
N CYS A 149 -2.98 12.90 -7.29
CA CYS A 149 -1.88 13.78 -7.67
C CYS A 149 -0.58 13.00 -7.66
N ASN A 150 0.22 13.17 -8.71
CA ASN A 150 1.57 12.63 -8.77
C ASN A 150 2.62 13.69 -8.41
N ASN A 151 2.34 14.98 -8.61
CA ASN A 151 3.25 16.06 -8.22
C ASN A 151 2.47 17.26 -7.64
N ILE A 152 3.01 17.91 -6.61
CA ILE A 152 2.37 19.05 -5.93
C ILE A 152 3.24 20.32 -5.92
N GLY A 153 4.20 20.42 -6.83
CA GLY A 153 5.08 21.57 -6.98
C GLY A 153 6.52 21.36 -6.52
N HIS A 154 6.93 20.12 -6.22
CA HIS A 154 8.32 19.74 -5.96
C HIS A 154 8.58 18.28 -6.33
N ASP A 155 9.85 17.91 -6.55
CA ASP A 155 10.27 16.54 -6.85
C ASP A 155 10.69 15.74 -5.59
N ASP A 156 11.15 14.50 -5.78
CA ASP A 156 11.64 13.61 -4.72
C ASP A 156 12.94 14.09 -4.05
N SER A 157 13.66 15.02 -4.67
CA SER A 157 14.86 15.68 -4.12
C SER A 157 14.54 17.02 -3.46
N SER A 158 13.25 17.29 -3.19
CA SER A 158 12.76 18.55 -2.62
C SER A 158 13.01 19.77 -3.51
N LYS A 159 13.30 19.59 -4.80
CA LYS A 159 13.49 20.71 -5.72
C LYS A 159 12.13 21.22 -6.21
N ASP A 160 11.94 22.53 -6.15
CA ASP A 160 10.72 23.19 -6.60
C ASP A 160 10.45 22.94 -8.09
N THR A 161 9.21 22.59 -8.41
CA THR A 161 8.66 22.34 -9.75
C THR A 161 7.22 22.87 -9.86
N PRO A 162 6.98 24.17 -9.60
CA PRO A 162 5.64 24.75 -9.47
C PRO A 162 4.74 24.54 -10.71
N GLU A 163 5.34 24.49 -11.91
CA GLU A 163 4.65 24.22 -13.18
C GLU A 163 4.04 22.81 -13.25
N ARG A 164 4.46 21.91 -12.36
CA ARG A 164 4.00 20.53 -12.27
C ARG A 164 3.00 20.31 -11.14
N ASN A 165 2.61 21.36 -10.42
CA ASN A 165 1.65 21.28 -9.33
C ASN A 165 0.25 20.88 -9.83
N ASN A 166 -0.12 19.61 -9.60
CA ASN A 166 -1.41 19.07 -10.01
C ASN A 166 -2.60 19.71 -9.26
N LEU A 167 -2.38 20.30 -8.09
CA LEU A 167 -3.48 20.84 -7.27
C LEU A 167 -4.26 21.95 -7.98
N ASN A 168 -3.61 22.71 -8.87
CA ASN A 168 -4.26 23.77 -9.64
C ASN A 168 -5.34 23.21 -10.60
N ILE A 169 -4.99 22.19 -11.39
CA ILE A 169 -5.95 21.57 -12.31
C ILE A 169 -7.00 20.75 -11.56
N VAL A 170 -6.61 20.08 -10.47
CA VAL A 170 -7.55 19.35 -9.60
C VAL A 170 -8.58 20.29 -9.00
N TYR A 171 -8.17 21.46 -8.49
CA TYR A 171 -9.08 22.46 -7.95
C TYR A 171 -10.03 23.02 -9.03
N SER A 172 -9.50 23.34 -10.22
CA SER A 172 -10.34 23.76 -11.35
C SER A 172 -11.40 22.71 -11.70
N LYS A 173 -11.02 21.42 -11.75
CA LYS A 173 -11.96 20.34 -12.06
C LYS A 173 -12.94 20.06 -10.94
N TRP A 174 -12.53 20.26 -9.68
CA TRP A 174 -13.43 20.22 -8.55
C TRP A 174 -14.49 21.34 -8.61
N LEU A 175 -14.11 22.57 -9.01
CA LEU A 175 -15.06 23.66 -9.19
C LEU A 175 -16.10 23.36 -10.29
N ASP A 176 -15.67 22.75 -11.39
CA ASP A 176 -16.58 22.28 -12.45
C ASP A 176 -17.53 21.22 -11.90
N PHE A 177 -16.98 20.16 -11.29
CA PHE A 177 -17.76 19.08 -10.68
C PHE A 177 -18.73 19.57 -9.60
N ASN A 178 -18.37 20.55 -8.80
CA ASN A 178 -19.21 21.05 -7.71
C ASN A 178 -20.46 21.81 -8.23
N LYS A 179 -20.49 22.20 -9.52
CA LYS A 179 -21.66 22.86 -10.12
C LYS A 179 -22.75 21.87 -10.55
N ASP A 180 -22.38 20.76 -11.18
CA ASP A 180 -23.34 19.84 -11.82
C ASP A 180 -23.12 18.35 -11.49
N SER A 181 -22.12 18.02 -10.66
CA SER A 181 -21.71 16.64 -10.34
C SER A 181 -21.29 15.81 -11.55
N SER A 182 -20.90 16.46 -12.65
CA SER A 182 -20.38 15.81 -13.85
C SER A 182 -18.86 15.92 -13.90
N LEU A 183 -18.20 14.78 -14.07
CA LEU A 183 -16.76 14.74 -14.33
C LEU A 183 -16.45 13.45 -15.10
N PRO A 184 -16.00 13.53 -16.37
CA PRO A 184 -15.46 12.37 -17.06
C PRO A 184 -14.16 11.93 -16.39
N ASP A 185 -13.80 10.65 -16.58
CA ASP A 185 -12.49 10.16 -16.14
C ASP A 185 -11.40 10.88 -16.94
N ILE A 186 -10.52 11.60 -16.24
CA ILE A 186 -9.37 12.30 -16.82
C ILE A 186 -8.11 11.60 -16.32
N ILE A 187 -7.27 11.17 -17.24
CA ILE A 187 -5.97 10.55 -16.97
C ILE A 187 -4.91 11.34 -17.74
N ILE A 188 -3.93 11.89 -17.04
CA ILE A 188 -2.81 12.64 -17.63
C ILE A 188 -1.53 11.93 -17.22
N GLU A 189 -0.89 11.28 -18.19
CA GLU A 189 0.34 10.54 -17.97
C GLU A 189 1.47 11.46 -17.47
N ASN A 190 2.32 10.91 -16.61
CA ASN A 190 3.49 11.64 -16.13
C ASN A 190 4.48 11.84 -17.30
N GLN A 191 4.72 13.10 -17.65
CA GLN A 191 5.63 13.45 -18.74
C GLN A 191 7.10 13.20 -18.40
N ASN A 192 7.46 13.12 -17.10
CA ASN A 192 8.84 12.96 -16.67
C ASN A 192 9.13 11.54 -16.14
N LYS A 193 9.86 10.75 -16.93
CA LYS A 193 10.25 9.36 -16.62
C LYS A 193 11.33 9.24 -15.53
N SER A 194 12.01 10.33 -15.16
CA SER A 194 13.10 10.29 -14.18
C SER A 194 12.62 10.22 -12.74
N GLU A 195 11.36 10.57 -12.48
CA GLU A 195 10.79 10.44 -11.14
C GLU A 195 10.22 9.06 -10.92
N LEU A 196 10.37 8.55 -9.69
CA LEU A 196 9.76 7.31 -9.22
C LEU A 196 8.23 7.46 -9.00
N LEU A 197 7.62 8.46 -9.62
CA LEU A 197 6.17 8.66 -9.66
C LEU A 197 5.55 7.62 -10.59
N THR A 198 5.03 6.59 -9.96
CA THR A 198 4.52 5.36 -10.57
C THR A 198 3.09 5.46 -11.12
N CYS A 199 2.43 6.63 -11.02
CA CYS A 199 1.08 6.83 -11.52
C CYS A 199 0.85 8.16 -12.24
N SER A 200 -0.09 8.12 -13.18
CA SER A 200 -0.66 9.27 -13.87
C SER A 200 -1.48 10.15 -12.91
N LEU A 201 -1.57 11.44 -13.20
CA LEU A 201 -2.58 12.30 -12.59
C LEU A 201 -3.95 11.78 -13.03
N GLN A 202 -4.83 11.52 -12.07
CA GLN A 202 -6.19 11.05 -12.34
C GLN A 202 -7.20 11.93 -11.62
N MET A 203 -8.28 12.29 -12.31
CA MET A 203 -9.43 13.01 -11.73
C MET A 203 -10.71 12.35 -12.24
N PHE A 204 -11.61 12.00 -11.33
CA PHE A 204 -12.78 11.21 -11.64
C PHE A 204 -13.85 11.37 -10.55
N SER A 205 -15.04 10.83 -10.81
CA SER A 205 -16.11 10.79 -9.82
C SER A 205 -16.60 9.36 -9.62
N ILE A 206 -16.99 9.03 -8.40
CA ILE A 206 -17.68 7.79 -8.10
C ILE A 206 -19.07 8.06 -7.57
N ASP A 207 -20.00 7.16 -7.88
CA ASP A 207 -21.32 7.17 -7.24
C ASP A 207 -21.15 6.89 -5.75
N TYR A 208 -21.86 7.63 -4.91
CA TYR A 208 -21.79 7.49 -3.46
C TYR A 208 -22.16 6.06 -3.02
N SER A 209 -23.03 5.37 -3.74
CA SER A 209 -23.38 3.96 -3.46
C SER A 209 -22.22 2.97 -3.64
N LYS A 210 -21.14 3.36 -4.33
CA LYS A 210 -19.94 2.52 -4.52
C LYS A 210 -18.92 2.68 -3.40
N ILE A 211 -19.01 3.73 -2.57
CA ILE A 211 -18.10 3.88 -1.44
C ILE A 211 -18.48 2.93 -0.31
N SER A 212 -17.49 2.34 0.35
CA SER A 212 -17.73 1.44 1.47
C SER A 212 -16.74 1.69 2.60
N SER A 213 -17.05 1.25 3.81
CA SER A 213 -16.13 1.31 4.96
C SER A 213 -14.85 0.50 4.75
N LYS A 214 -14.74 -0.31 3.69
CA LYS A 214 -13.50 -1.04 3.39
C LYS A 214 -12.39 -0.14 2.85
N ARG A 215 -12.72 0.83 1.99
CA ARG A 215 -11.77 1.71 1.29
C ARG A 215 -12.40 3.06 0.98
N PHE A 216 -11.71 4.15 1.33
CA PHE A 216 -12.06 5.52 0.94
C PHE A 216 -11.03 6.17 0.01
N ASP A 217 -9.83 5.60 -0.11
CA ASP A 217 -8.73 6.17 -0.88
C ASP A 217 -8.98 6.13 -2.39
N ALA A 218 -8.49 7.14 -3.09
CA ALA A 218 -8.70 7.30 -4.53
C ALA A 218 -8.06 6.16 -5.36
N PHE A 219 -6.98 5.53 -4.88
CA PHE A 219 -6.27 4.48 -5.62
C PHE A 219 -7.17 3.27 -5.90
N PHE A 220 -7.95 2.84 -4.90
CA PHE A 220 -8.89 1.72 -5.04
C PHE A 220 -9.98 1.95 -6.09
N TYR A 221 -10.38 3.21 -6.28
CA TYR A 221 -11.45 3.61 -7.19
C TYR A 221 -10.95 4.13 -8.54
N SER A 222 -9.63 4.12 -8.76
CA SER A 222 -9.00 4.78 -9.90
C SER A 222 -9.47 4.26 -11.28
N PRO A 223 -9.65 5.15 -12.27
CA PRO A 223 -9.95 4.77 -13.64
C PRO A 223 -8.89 3.84 -14.24
N GLU A 224 -7.60 4.02 -13.92
CA GLU A 224 -6.56 3.10 -14.39
C GLU A 224 -6.77 1.67 -13.88
N LEU A 225 -7.13 1.46 -12.61
CA LEU A 225 -7.43 0.13 -12.09
C LEU A 225 -8.64 -0.49 -12.81
N GLN A 226 -9.69 0.30 -13.06
CA GLN A 226 -10.86 -0.17 -13.82
C GLN A 226 -10.50 -0.53 -15.27
N ASN A 227 -9.65 0.27 -15.91
CA ASN A 227 -9.17 0.02 -17.26
C ASN A 227 -8.31 -1.24 -17.33
N ILE A 228 -7.50 -1.52 -16.30
CA ILE A 228 -6.75 -2.78 -16.20
C ILE A 228 -7.70 -3.97 -16.13
N TYR A 229 -8.75 -3.92 -15.30
CA TYR A 229 -9.74 -5.00 -15.25
C TYR A 229 -10.46 -5.20 -16.58
N LYS A 230 -10.83 -4.12 -17.28
CA LYS A 230 -11.42 -4.20 -18.63
C LYS A 230 -10.45 -4.86 -19.61
N LYS A 231 -9.18 -4.43 -19.64
CA LYS A 231 -8.11 -5.00 -20.49
C LYS A 231 -7.91 -6.49 -20.23
N ILE A 232 -7.83 -6.90 -18.96
CA ILE A 232 -7.68 -8.31 -18.58
C ILE A 232 -8.88 -9.13 -19.05
N ASN A 233 -10.09 -8.63 -18.86
CA ASN A 233 -11.31 -9.33 -19.27
C ASN A 233 -11.45 -9.42 -20.81
N SER A 234 -10.82 -8.52 -21.57
CA SER A 234 -10.82 -8.52 -23.04
C SER A 234 -9.64 -9.28 -23.66
N LEU A 235 -8.76 -9.88 -22.86
CA LEU A 235 -7.67 -10.70 -23.38
C LEU A 235 -8.22 -11.88 -24.19
N ASP A 236 -7.46 -12.28 -25.21
CA ASP A 236 -7.79 -13.41 -26.07
C ASP A 236 -7.92 -14.69 -25.24
N LYS A 237 -9.15 -15.21 -25.16
CA LYS A 237 -9.50 -16.40 -24.38
C LYS A 237 -8.89 -17.68 -24.94
N SER A 238 -8.40 -17.68 -26.18
CA SER A 238 -7.63 -18.80 -26.72
C SER A 238 -6.19 -18.82 -26.20
N LYS A 239 -5.68 -17.69 -25.70
CA LYS A 239 -4.31 -17.51 -25.22
C LYS A 239 -4.20 -17.38 -23.71
N PHE A 240 -5.24 -16.93 -23.02
CA PHE A 240 -5.23 -16.71 -21.58
C PHE A 240 -6.45 -17.30 -20.88
N ILE A 241 -6.21 -17.88 -19.70
CA ILE A 241 -7.23 -18.12 -18.68
C ILE A 241 -7.03 -17.13 -17.53
N ILE A 242 -8.10 -16.46 -17.11
CA ILE A 242 -8.03 -15.50 -16.01
C ILE A 242 -8.29 -16.24 -14.70
N LYS A 243 -7.29 -16.24 -13.80
CA LYS A 243 -7.40 -16.81 -12.47
C LYS A 243 -7.41 -15.74 -11.39
N THR A 244 -7.91 -16.09 -10.22
CA THR A 244 -7.75 -15.34 -8.98
C THR A 244 -6.65 -15.97 -8.13
N SER A 245 -6.06 -15.21 -7.19
CA SER A 245 -4.99 -15.77 -6.36
C SER A 245 -5.47 -16.92 -5.44
N LYS A 246 -6.78 -17.04 -5.18
CA LYS A 246 -7.37 -18.14 -4.39
C LYS A 246 -7.21 -19.50 -5.04
N GLU A 247 -7.04 -19.53 -6.35
CA GLU A 247 -6.83 -20.77 -7.11
C GLU A 247 -5.39 -21.31 -6.97
N PHE A 248 -4.51 -20.55 -6.32
CA PHE A 248 -3.14 -20.97 -6.03
C PHE A 248 -2.97 -21.23 -4.54
N THR A 249 -2.11 -22.19 -4.20
CA THR A 249 -1.78 -22.44 -2.80
C THR A 249 -0.76 -21.42 -2.33
N LEU A 250 -1.10 -20.65 -1.30
CA LEU A 250 -0.19 -19.74 -0.62
C LEU A 250 0.42 -20.41 0.61
N GLN A 251 1.75 -20.42 0.69
CA GLN A 251 2.48 -20.94 1.83
C GLN A 251 2.28 -20.05 3.05
N LYS A 252 2.05 -20.68 4.20
CA LYS A 252 1.86 -19.99 5.49
C LYS A 252 3.18 -19.83 6.21
N SER A 253 3.26 -18.83 7.08
CA SER A 253 4.39 -18.71 8.00
C SER A 253 4.45 -19.88 8.97
N VAL A 254 5.67 -20.31 9.28
CA VAL A 254 5.94 -21.31 10.30
C VAL A 254 5.48 -20.80 11.66
N ASN A 255 4.98 -21.72 12.48
CA ASN A 255 4.50 -21.41 13.83
C ASN A 255 5.65 -21.37 14.84
N ALA A 256 5.36 -20.91 16.07
CA ALA A 256 6.35 -20.80 17.14
C ALA A 256 7.02 -22.15 17.48
N LYS A 257 6.26 -23.27 17.41
CA LYS A 257 6.78 -24.61 17.68
C LYS A 257 7.83 -25.04 16.64
N TYR A 258 7.60 -24.75 15.37
CA TYR A 258 8.59 -24.99 14.32
C TYR A 258 9.86 -24.19 14.56
N VAL A 259 9.75 -22.90 14.92
CA VAL A 259 10.90 -22.05 15.21
C VAL A 259 11.70 -22.59 16.40
N GLN A 260 11.04 -23.03 17.46
CA GLN A 260 11.69 -23.63 18.64
C GLN A 260 12.42 -24.93 18.28
N ASN A 261 11.79 -25.81 17.52
CA ASN A 261 12.37 -27.10 17.15
C ASN A 261 13.56 -26.99 16.18
N ASN A 262 13.63 -25.91 15.40
CA ASN A 262 14.68 -25.68 14.40
C ASN A 262 15.56 -24.48 14.76
N PHE A 263 15.59 -24.06 16.02
CA PHE A 263 16.24 -22.81 16.46
C PHE A 263 17.74 -22.77 16.10
N ASN A 264 18.42 -23.91 16.21
CA ASN A 264 19.84 -24.08 15.90
C ASN A 264 20.10 -24.64 14.49
N ASN A 265 19.07 -24.81 13.67
CA ASN A 265 19.26 -25.27 12.30
C ASN A 265 19.61 -24.06 11.42
N ILE A 266 20.56 -24.26 10.51
CA ILE A 266 21.01 -23.24 9.57
C ILE A 266 20.01 -23.17 8.41
N PHE A 267 19.62 -21.96 8.04
CA PHE A 267 18.79 -21.70 6.87
C PHE A 267 19.40 -20.59 6.01
N ASN A 268 19.17 -20.69 4.70
CA ASN A 268 19.40 -19.59 3.79
C ASN A 268 18.18 -18.66 3.79
N TYR A 269 18.36 -17.42 4.23
CA TYR A 269 17.33 -16.41 4.32
C TYR A 269 17.38 -15.44 3.14
N ILE A 270 16.25 -15.31 2.44
CA ILE A 270 16.03 -14.33 1.37
C ILE A 270 15.12 -13.22 1.91
N GLU A 271 15.68 -12.02 2.03
CA GLU A 271 14.92 -10.82 2.33
C GLU A 271 14.30 -10.20 1.07
N VAL A 272 13.37 -9.25 1.24
CA VAL A 272 12.72 -8.61 0.09
C VAL A 272 13.72 -7.86 -0.80
N GLY A 273 14.73 -7.22 -0.19
CA GLY A 273 15.79 -6.49 -0.89
C GLY A 273 16.74 -7.38 -1.70
N SER A 274 16.78 -8.68 -1.41
CA SER A 274 17.59 -9.66 -2.14
C SER A 274 17.06 -10.02 -3.52
N CYS A 275 15.88 -9.53 -3.90
CA CYS A 275 15.26 -9.81 -5.19
C CYS A 275 15.33 -8.59 -6.12
N ASN A 276 15.96 -8.74 -7.27
CA ASN A 276 16.10 -7.65 -8.24
C ASN A 276 14.87 -7.55 -9.18
N LYS A 277 14.75 -6.43 -9.92
CA LYS A 277 13.66 -6.23 -10.89
C LYS A 277 13.73 -7.15 -12.12
N LYS A 278 14.82 -7.90 -12.35
CA LYS A 278 14.93 -8.92 -13.41
C LYS A 278 14.35 -10.28 -12.98
N GLY A 279 14.03 -10.43 -11.70
CA GLY A 279 13.44 -11.63 -11.12
C GLY A 279 14.47 -12.62 -10.62
N ASP A 280 15.67 -12.15 -10.29
CA ASP A 280 16.74 -12.97 -9.73
C ASP A 280 16.87 -12.72 -8.22
N ILE A 281 17.25 -13.77 -7.50
CA ILE A 281 17.70 -13.71 -6.11
C ILE A 281 19.20 -13.42 -6.16
N VAL A 282 19.61 -12.22 -5.78
CA VAL A 282 21.00 -11.74 -5.91
C VAL A 282 21.82 -11.92 -4.65
N SER A 283 21.18 -12.19 -3.51
CA SER A 283 21.84 -12.42 -2.24
C SER A 283 20.98 -13.26 -1.30
N SER A 284 21.62 -13.90 -0.32
CA SER A 284 20.96 -14.55 0.81
C SER A 284 21.88 -14.52 2.02
N GLN A 285 21.31 -14.48 3.22
CA GLN A 285 22.06 -14.62 4.47
C GLN A 285 21.92 -16.06 4.99
N SER A 286 23.02 -16.71 5.37
CA SER A 286 22.98 -18.03 6.01
C SER A 286 23.29 -17.90 7.49
N ASP A 287 22.37 -18.34 8.35
CA ASP A 287 22.55 -18.35 9.81
C ASP A 287 21.56 -19.34 10.45
N ASN A 288 21.73 -19.58 11.75
CA ASN A 288 20.77 -20.31 12.57
C ASN A 288 19.42 -19.56 12.63
N LEU A 289 18.31 -20.30 12.60
CA LEU A 289 16.97 -19.70 12.62
C LEU A 289 16.73 -18.74 13.81
N GLY A 290 17.33 -19.03 14.96
CA GLY A 290 17.27 -18.17 16.15
C GLY A 290 17.94 -16.80 15.97
N ASN A 291 18.96 -16.72 15.10
CA ASN A 291 19.72 -15.49 14.81
C ASN A 291 19.14 -14.71 13.63
N LEU A 292 18.40 -15.38 12.75
CA LEU A 292 17.77 -14.74 11.61
C LEU A 292 16.68 -13.73 12.03
N PRO A 293 16.39 -12.72 11.20
CA PRO A 293 15.34 -11.74 11.47
C PRO A 293 14.00 -12.40 11.80
N THR A 294 13.20 -11.76 12.66
CA THR A 294 11.87 -12.28 13.06
C THR A 294 10.90 -12.48 11.90
N ARG A 295 11.18 -11.87 10.74
CA ARG A 295 10.45 -12.01 9.48
C ARG A 295 10.86 -13.25 8.67
N ALA A 296 11.97 -13.92 8.97
CA ALA A 296 12.40 -15.15 8.32
C ALA A 296 11.50 -16.32 8.77
N ARG A 297 10.32 -16.44 8.15
CA ARG A 297 9.25 -17.32 8.66
C ARG A 297 8.51 -18.11 7.59
N ILE A 298 8.84 -18.00 6.31
CA ILE A 298 8.13 -18.77 5.28
C ILE A 298 9.13 -19.73 4.64
N VAL A 299 8.96 -21.02 4.86
CA VAL A 299 9.80 -22.07 4.23
C VAL A 299 9.38 -22.20 2.79
N VAL A 300 10.37 -22.20 1.90
CA VAL A 300 10.16 -22.35 0.46
C VAL A 300 10.88 -23.59 -0.07
N LYS A 301 10.39 -24.10 -1.20
CA LYS A 301 10.99 -25.20 -1.94
C LYS A 301 11.22 -24.80 -3.39
N GLU A 302 11.97 -25.63 -4.09
CA GLU A 302 12.17 -25.55 -5.53
C GLU A 302 10.85 -25.30 -6.28
N PHE A 303 10.91 -24.39 -7.25
CA PHE A 303 9.79 -23.92 -8.07
C PHE A 303 8.70 -23.16 -7.33
N ASP A 304 8.82 -22.88 -6.03
CA ASP A 304 7.95 -21.87 -5.42
C ASP A 304 8.17 -20.51 -6.09
N VAL A 305 7.08 -19.77 -6.30
CA VAL A 305 7.13 -18.41 -6.86
C VAL A 305 6.91 -17.43 -5.74
N ILE A 306 7.88 -16.55 -5.50
CA ILE A 306 7.81 -15.52 -4.46
C ILE A 306 7.55 -14.16 -5.10
N THR A 307 6.58 -13.41 -4.57
CA THR A 307 6.31 -12.03 -5.02
C THR A 307 6.22 -11.09 -3.83
N PRO A 308 6.92 -9.94 -3.85
CA PRO A 308 6.85 -8.96 -2.77
C PRO A 308 5.43 -8.41 -2.56
N LYS A 309 5.13 -8.06 -1.32
CA LYS A 309 3.90 -7.33 -0.94
C LYS A 309 4.05 -5.82 -1.10
N LEU A 310 5.27 -5.31 -0.90
CA LEU A 310 5.58 -3.89 -0.82
C LEU A 310 5.65 -3.24 -2.22
N ILE A 311 4.99 -2.10 -2.39
CA ILE A 311 5.00 -1.34 -3.66
C ILE A 311 6.43 -0.99 -4.12
N GLY A 312 7.33 -0.65 -3.19
CA GLY A 312 8.72 -0.31 -3.53
C GLY A 312 9.51 -1.44 -4.21
N CYS A 313 9.00 -2.67 -4.13
CA CYS A 313 9.63 -3.88 -4.66
C CYS A 313 8.79 -4.53 -5.79
N LEU A 314 7.90 -3.77 -6.43
CA LEU A 314 7.21 -4.24 -7.64
C LEU A 314 8.23 -4.73 -8.68
N TYR A 315 7.81 -5.73 -9.46
CA TYR A 315 8.63 -6.47 -10.42
C TYR A 315 9.76 -7.33 -9.84
N SER A 316 9.96 -7.38 -8.51
CA SER A 316 10.95 -8.29 -7.89
C SER A 316 10.36 -9.68 -7.58
N THR A 317 9.48 -10.18 -8.44
CA THR A 317 8.96 -11.56 -8.38
C THR A 317 10.03 -12.54 -8.89
N CYS A 318 10.31 -13.59 -8.13
CA CYS A 318 11.36 -14.58 -8.37
C CYS A 318 10.84 -16.01 -8.28
N ILE A 319 11.59 -16.96 -8.82
CA ILE A 319 11.35 -18.40 -8.68
C ILE A 319 12.48 -18.97 -7.81
N ILE A 320 12.13 -19.84 -6.85
CA ILE A 320 13.12 -20.56 -6.05
C ILE A 320 13.75 -21.66 -6.92
N ASN A 321 15.08 -21.66 -7.02
CA ASN A 321 15.88 -22.65 -7.74
C ASN A 321 16.41 -23.76 -6.83
N ASN A 322 16.87 -24.85 -7.46
CA ASN A 322 17.35 -26.07 -6.81
C ASN A 322 18.63 -25.86 -6.00
N ASP A 323 19.38 -24.80 -6.31
CA ASP A 323 20.67 -24.51 -5.68
C ASP A 323 20.52 -24.05 -4.22
N ILE A 324 19.29 -23.75 -3.77
CA ILE A 324 19.01 -23.22 -2.44
C ILE A 324 18.22 -24.25 -1.62
N ASN A 325 18.94 -25.17 -0.98
CA ASN A 325 18.37 -26.06 0.04
C ASN A 325 18.13 -25.31 1.37
N ASP A 326 17.17 -25.78 2.16
CA ASP A 326 16.80 -25.26 3.48
C ASP A 326 16.63 -23.73 3.50
N CYS A 327 15.70 -23.24 2.67
CA CYS A 327 15.48 -21.81 2.46
C CYS A 327 14.26 -21.25 3.22
N LEU A 328 14.45 -20.06 3.79
CA LEU A 328 13.40 -19.22 4.36
C LEU A 328 13.31 -17.90 3.61
N VAL A 329 12.10 -17.43 3.38
CA VAL A 329 11.88 -16.08 2.86
C VAL A 329 11.16 -15.20 3.88
N SER A 330 11.33 -13.89 3.71
CA SER A 330 10.67 -12.88 4.54
C SER A 330 9.15 -12.99 4.49
N THR A 331 8.48 -12.68 5.59
CA THR A 331 7.01 -12.49 5.61
C THR A 331 6.53 -11.34 4.71
N GLY A 332 7.45 -10.51 4.19
CA GLY A 332 7.17 -9.51 3.16
C GLY A 332 6.83 -10.09 1.77
N PHE A 333 6.93 -11.41 1.58
CA PHE A 333 6.53 -12.09 0.34
C PHE A 333 5.15 -12.75 0.46
N PHE A 334 4.46 -12.86 -0.67
CA PHE A 334 3.56 -13.97 -0.95
C PHE A 334 4.36 -15.10 -1.60
N VAL A 335 4.14 -16.33 -1.14
CA VAL A 335 4.82 -17.52 -1.65
C VAL A 335 3.76 -18.44 -2.23
N PHE A 336 3.76 -18.57 -3.56
CA PHE A 336 2.92 -19.51 -4.28
C PHE A 336 3.66 -20.84 -4.38
N THR A 337 3.03 -21.90 -3.89
CA THR A 337 3.65 -23.23 -3.73
C THR A 337 2.82 -24.34 -4.36
N ASN A 338 3.36 -25.57 -4.35
CA ASN A 338 2.79 -26.76 -5.00
C ASN A 338 2.60 -26.59 -6.51
N LEU A 339 3.60 -26.00 -7.15
CA LEU A 339 3.63 -25.77 -8.59
C LEU A 339 4.64 -26.71 -9.24
N SER A 340 4.35 -27.16 -10.47
CA SER A 340 5.37 -27.76 -11.34
C SER A 340 6.23 -26.65 -11.94
N GLU A 341 7.45 -26.99 -12.41
CA GLU A 341 8.35 -26.08 -13.14
C GLU A 341 7.58 -25.24 -14.18
N ARG A 342 6.82 -25.92 -15.05
CA ARG A 342 6.02 -25.26 -16.09
C ARG A 342 5.04 -24.25 -15.51
N ASN A 343 4.28 -24.63 -14.49
CA ASN A 343 3.29 -23.73 -13.88
C ASN A 343 3.96 -22.56 -13.14
N SER A 344 5.13 -22.77 -12.55
CA SER A 344 5.91 -21.71 -11.91
C SER A 344 6.40 -20.68 -12.91
N TYR A 345 6.89 -21.12 -14.08
CA TYR A 345 7.37 -20.21 -15.14
C TYR A 345 6.22 -19.36 -15.71
N LEU A 346 5.06 -19.98 -15.95
CA LEU A 346 3.87 -19.27 -16.43
C LEU A 346 3.31 -18.30 -15.38
N LEU A 347 3.24 -18.72 -14.11
CA LEU A 347 2.78 -17.86 -13.03
C LEU A 347 3.74 -16.69 -12.80
N TRP A 348 5.05 -16.96 -12.74
CA TRP A 348 6.09 -15.93 -12.61
C TRP A 348 5.99 -14.89 -13.73
N SER A 349 5.83 -15.32 -14.98
CA SER A 349 5.63 -14.43 -16.13
C SER A 349 4.39 -13.55 -15.97
N SER A 350 3.29 -14.16 -15.54
CA SER A 350 2.01 -13.47 -15.36
C SER A 350 2.06 -12.46 -14.21
N LEU A 351 2.63 -12.84 -13.07
CA LEU A 351 2.80 -11.97 -11.91
C LEU A 351 3.67 -10.76 -12.24
N ARG A 352 4.71 -10.92 -13.07
CA ARG A 352 5.59 -9.83 -13.49
C ARG A 352 5.01 -8.92 -14.57
N SER A 353 3.92 -9.32 -15.21
CA SER A 353 3.28 -8.52 -16.25
C SER A 353 2.83 -7.17 -15.70
N GLU A 354 2.89 -6.13 -16.54
CA GLU A 354 2.46 -4.78 -16.18
C GLU A 354 1.00 -4.76 -15.67
N LEU A 355 0.12 -5.60 -16.25
CA LEU A 355 -1.28 -5.72 -15.84
C LEU A 355 -1.43 -6.20 -14.39
N VAL A 356 -0.61 -7.15 -13.94
CA VAL A 356 -0.67 -7.63 -12.55
C VAL A 356 0.04 -6.67 -11.60
N GLN A 357 1.20 -6.14 -12.00
CA GLN A 357 1.97 -5.22 -11.17
C GLN A 357 1.22 -3.89 -10.91
N LYS A 358 0.48 -3.37 -11.90
CA LYS A 358 -0.38 -2.19 -11.69
C LYS A 358 -1.58 -2.50 -10.77
N GLN A 359 -2.13 -3.72 -10.79
CA GLN A 359 -3.14 -4.11 -9.79
C GLN A 359 -2.54 -4.09 -8.38
N PHE A 360 -1.33 -4.64 -8.19
CA PHE A 360 -0.64 -4.61 -6.89
C PHE A 360 -0.44 -3.18 -6.40
N TYR A 361 -0.02 -2.30 -7.30
CA TYR A 361 0.16 -0.88 -7.03
C TYR A 361 -1.13 -0.21 -6.50
N TYR A 362 -2.24 -0.30 -7.26
CA TYR A 362 -3.49 0.38 -6.91
C TYR A 362 -4.26 -0.27 -5.75
N LEU A 363 -4.11 -1.57 -5.53
CA LEU A 363 -4.81 -2.29 -4.46
C LEU A 363 -4.09 -2.26 -3.12
N SER A 364 -2.79 -1.92 -3.12
CA SER A 364 -2.01 -1.75 -1.89
C SER A 364 -2.62 -0.70 -0.96
N SER A 365 -2.40 -0.87 0.33
CA SER A 365 -2.97 -0.01 1.38
C SER A 365 -1.95 0.22 2.49
N THR A 366 -2.32 1.03 3.49
CA THR A 366 -1.46 1.70 4.49
C THR A 366 -0.67 2.87 3.91
N ALA A 367 0.07 3.59 4.75
CA ALA A 367 0.67 4.87 4.38
C ALA A 367 2.19 4.96 4.42
N VAL A 368 2.85 4.24 5.34
CA VAL A 368 4.33 4.31 5.48
C VAL A 368 5.02 3.36 4.51
N GLN A 369 4.55 2.11 4.46
CA GLN A 369 5.04 1.06 3.58
C GLN A 369 3.83 0.37 2.97
N PRO A 370 3.22 0.95 1.92
CA PRO A 370 2.02 0.39 1.37
C PRO A 370 2.25 -1.00 0.82
N GLU A 371 1.40 -1.92 1.25
CA GLU A 371 1.52 -3.33 0.93
C GLU A 371 0.19 -3.86 0.41
N LEU A 372 0.26 -4.80 -0.53
CA LEU A 372 -0.89 -5.58 -0.94
C LEU A 372 -1.22 -6.59 0.16
N SER A 373 -2.40 -6.47 0.75
CA SER A 373 -2.86 -7.44 1.74
C SER A 373 -3.30 -8.75 1.08
N LYS A 374 -3.23 -9.85 1.84
CA LYS A 374 -3.70 -11.17 1.37
C LYS A 374 -5.17 -11.13 0.92
N GLU A 375 -6.02 -10.43 1.66
CA GLU A 375 -7.43 -10.28 1.33
C GLU A 375 -7.63 -9.59 -0.02
N TYR A 376 -6.83 -8.56 -0.32
CA TYR A 376 -6.94 -7.86 -1.61
C TYR A 376 -6.36 -8.67 -2.77
N LEU A 377 -5.24 -9.37 -2.54
CA LEU A 377 -4.69 -10.33 -3.49
C LEU A 377 -5.74 -11.40 -3.87
N GLU A 378 -6.40 -11.99 -2.88
CA GLU A 378 -7.34 -13.09 -3.09
C GLU A 378 -8.67 -12.69 -3.72
N ASN A 379 -9.15 -11.48 -3.47
CA ASN A 379 -10.50 -11.07 -3.89
C ASN A 379 -10.51 -10.13 -5.10
N TYR A 380 -9.42 -9.43 -5.41
CA TYR A 380 -9.42 -8.37 -6.42
C TYR A 380 -8.37 -8.57 -7.52
N VAL A 381 -7.23 -9.20 -7.21
CA VAL A 381 -6.21 -9.43 -8.23
C VAL A 381 -6.65 -10.53 -9.19
N LYS A 382 -6.63 -10.18 -10.49
CA LYS A 382 -6.81 -11.08 -11.61
C LYS A 382 -5.46 -11.37 -12.27
N VAL A 383 -5.15 -12.65 -12.41
CA VAL A 383 -3.90 -13.16 -12.99
C VAL A 383 -4.20 -13.82 -14.33
N PRO A 384 -3.85 -13.19 -15.46
CA PRO A 384 -3.99 -13.82 -16.78
C PRO A 384 -2.89 -14.86 -16.98
N ILE A 385 -3.23 -16.15 -16.87
CA ILE A 385 -2.30 -17.25 -17.08
C ILE A 385 -2.33 -17.67 -18.56
N PRO A 386 -1.18 -17.69 -19.26
CA PRO A 386 -1.11 -18.21 -20.62
C PRO A 386 -1.57 -19.67 -20.73
N ILE A 387 -2.21 -20.03 -21.83
CA ILE A 387 -2.66 -21.40 -22.15
C ILE A 387 -2.28 -21.81 -23.58
N ASN A 388 -2.41 -23.11 -23.88
CA ASN A 388 -2.19 -23.71 -25.20
C ASN A 388 -0.77 -23.41 -25.76
N GLU A 389 -0.63 -23.36 -27.09
CA GLU A 389 0.63 -23.08 -27.79
C GLU A 389 1.28 -21.77 -27.31
N TYR A 390 0.47 -20.80 -26.88
CA TYR A 390 0.99 -19.54 -26.34
C TYR A 390 1.67 -19.72 -24.97
N ALA A 391 1.18 -20.64 -24.13
CA ALA A 391 1.87 -21.03 -22.91
C ALA A 391 3.16 -21.79 -23.20
N ASP A 392 3.17 -22.64 -24.24
CA ASP A 392 4.36 -23.42 -24.59
C ASP A 392 5.49 -22.50 -25.05
N ALA A 393 5.19 -21.50 -25.90
CA ALA A 393 6.16 -20.50 -26.30
C ALA A 393 6.75 -19.73 -25.09
N ILE A 394 5.90 -19.24 -24.19
CA ILE A 394 6.36 -18.51 -22.98
C ILE A 394 7.18 -19.42 -22.07
N TYR A 395 6.78 -20.68 -21.89
CA TYR A 395 7.53 -21.64 -21.08
C TYR A 395 8.94 -21.84 -21.62
N GLU A 396 9.09 -22.09 -22.92
CA GLU A 396 10.40 -22.29 -23.56
C GLU A 396 11.28 -21.03 -23.46
N ASP A 397 10.72 -19.84 -23.67
CA ASP A 397 11.45 -18.57 -23.53
C ASP A 397 11.97 -18.36 -22.10
N VAL A 398 11.13 -18.60 -21.08
CA VAL A 398 11.51 -18.45 -19.67
C VAL A 398 12.55 -19.49 -19.26
N LYS A 399 12.38 -20.73 -19.73
CA LYS A 399 13.34 -21.82 -19.49
C LYS A 399 14.70 -21.50 -20.09
N LEU A 400 14.73 -21.02 -21.33
CA LEU A 400 15.95 -20.58 -22.00
C LEU A 400 16.61 -19.43 -21.24
N CYS A 401 15.84 -18.41 -20.85
CA CYS A 401 16.35 -17.28 -20.06
C CYS A 401 16.99 -17.74 -18.74
N THR A 402 16.32 -18.66 -18.03
CA THR A 402 16.82 -19.21 -16.76
C THR A 402 18.14 -19.95 -16.96
N LYS A 403 18.23 -20.80 -18.00
CA LYS A 403 19.47 -21.51 -18.35
C LYS A 403 20.60 -20.55 -18.71
N LEU A 404 20.32 -19.51 -19.49
CA LEU A 404 21.31 -18.52 -19.91
C LEU A 404 21.86 -17.72 -18.72
N ARG A 405 21.00 -17.34 -17.76
CA ARG A 405 21.42 -16.65 -16.52
C ARG A 405 22.34 -17.54 -15.69
N HIS A 406 21.93 -18.78 -15.43
CA HIS A 406 22.75 -19.73 -14.68
C HIS A 406 24.14 -19.92 -15.33
N ASN A 407 24.20 -20.12 -16.65
CA ASN A 407 25.47 -20.25 -17.37
C ASN A 407 26.35 -18.99 -17.27
N LEU A 408 25.74 -17.80 -17.30
CA LEU A 408 26.45 -16.53 -17.13
C LEU A 408 27.06 -16.44 -15.72
N ASP A 409 26.28 -16.76 -14.69
CA ASP A 409 26.73 -16.72 -13.30
C ASP A 409 27.87 -17.72 -13.04
N CYS A 410 27.77 -18.96 -13.57
CA CYS A 410 28.85 -19.93 -13.50
C CYS A 410 30.15 -19.40 -14.13
N LYS A 411 30.07 -18.76 -15.32
CA LYS A 411 31.24 -18.18 -15.99
C LYS A 411 31.83 -17.00 -15.22
N LEU A 412 31.00 -16.12 -14.67
CA LEU A 412 31.47 -14.98 -13.88
C LEU A 412 32.17 -15.45 -12.59
N ASN A 413 31.67 -16.51 -11.96
CA ASN A 413 32.31 -17.14 -10.80
C ASN A 413 33.63 -17.81 -11.17
N GLU A 414 33.71 -18.50 -12.31
CA GLU A 414 34.95 -19.10 -12.80
C GLU A 414 36.02 -18.02 -13.07
N ILE A 415 35.65 -16.93 -13.76
CA ILE A 415 36.55 -15.79 -14.00
C ILE A 415 37.03 -15.20 -12.67
N SER A 416 36.12 -14.95 -11.72
CA SER A 416 36.49 -14.40 -10.41
C SER A 416 37.41 -15.31 -9.62
N ASN A 417 37.20 -16.63 -9.69
CA ASN A 417 38.06 -17.61 -9.01
C ASN A 417 39.44 -17.70 -9.66
N ASN A 418 39.51 -17.64 -11.01
CA ASN A 418 40.78 -17.67 -11.75
C ASN A 418 41.60 -16.38 -11.57
N LEU A 419 40.94 -15.26 -11.25
CA LEU A 419 41.57 -13.97 -10.96
C LEU A 419 41.81 -13.72 -9.46
N LYS A 420 41.68 -14.74 -8.60
CA LYS A 420 42.08 -14.61 -7.19
C LYS A 420 43.59 -14.42 -7.11
N PHE A 421 44.00 -13.17 -6.95
CA PHE A 421 45.36 -12.83 -6.56
C PHE A 421 45.55 -13.17 -5.09
N ASP A 422 46.72 -13.69 -4.74
CA ASP A 422 47.10 -14.01 -3.37
C ASP A 422 47.36 -12.69 -2.61
N THR A 423 46.28 -12.01 -2.27
CA THR A 423 46.36 -10.77 -1.51
C THR A 423 46.23 -11.12 -0.04
N ASN A 424 47.31 -10.94 0.72
CA ASN A 424 47.30 -10.91 2.20
C ASN A 424 46.43 -9.76 2.78
N LEU A 425 45.48 -9.23 1.99
CA LEU A 425 44.52 -8.20 2.37
C LEU A 425 43.28 -8.89 2.94
N ILE A 426 43.26 -8.99 4.26
CA ILE A 426 42.05 -9.28 5.01
C ILE A 426 41.18 -8.02 4.92
N PHE A 427 40.04 -8.09 4.24
CA PHE A 427 39.03 -7.04 4.32
C PHE A 427 38.56 -6.95 5.79
N LYS A 428 38.76 -5.78 6.40
CA LYS A 428 38.30 -5.45 7.75
C LYS A 428 36.79 -5.31 7.81
#